data_AF-A0A9X8VLU7-F1
#
_entry.id   AF-A0A9X8VLU7-F1
#
_cell.length_a   1.000
_cell.length_b   1.000
_cell.length_c   1.000
_cell.angle_alpha   90.00
_cell.angle_beta   90.00
_cell.angle_gamma   90.00
#
_symmetry.space_group_name_H-M   'P 1'
#
loop_
_entity.id
_entity.type
_entity.pdbx_description
1 polymer ?
#
loop_
_entity_poly.entity_id
_entity_poly.type
_entity_poly.pdbx_seq_one_letter_code
_entity_poly.pdbx_strand_id
1 'polypeptide(L)'
;MKFKPSIKPYTGPAGGWGSLEATTRFVLDSKQTLKNMRNLMRVNKARGFDCPGCAWGDDNHSTFSFCENGAKAVSWEATRSAVEPEFFAAHSVSTLQQQSDYFLEYQGRLTHPMRYNAETDHYEPIHWPDALALIAKHINGMDNPNQIELYTSGRASNEASYLYQ
;
A
#
# COMPACT_ATOMS: atom_id res chain seq x y z
N MET A 1 4.21 -14.51 -11.18
CA MET A 1 5.10 -13.43 -11.65
C MET A 1 6.55 -13.88 -11.46
N LYS A 2 7.49 -13.53 -12.36
CA LYS A 2 8.92 -13.84 -12.12
C LYS A 2 9.48 -12.84 -11.11
N PHE A 3 9.54 -13.24 -9.85
CA PHE A 3 10.26 -12.53 -8.79
C PHE A 3 11.69 -12.30 -9.27
N LYS A 4 12.14 -11.03 -9.32
CA LYS A 4 13.55 -10.75 -9.59
C LYS A 4 14.31 -10.99 -8.27
N PRO A 5 15.24 -11.95 -8.22
CA PRO A 5 15.95 -12.29 -6.99
C PRO A 5 17.00 -11.24 -6.61
N SER A 6 17.34 -10.32 -7.52
CA SER A 6 18.31 -9.26 -7.26
C SER A 6 18.03 -7.99 -8.09
N ILE A 7 18.38 -6.85 -7.51
CA ILE A 7 18.40 -5.56 -8.18
C ILE A 7 19.62 -5.55 -9.12
N LYS A 8 19.41 -5.21 -10.39
CA LYS A 8 20.48 -5.12 -11.38
C LYS A 8 20.70 -3.66 -11.77
N PRO A 9 21.96 -3.23 -12.00
CA PRO A 9 22.24 -1.91 -12.57
C PRO A 9 21.46 -1.72 -13.88
N TYR A 10 20.80 -0.59 -14.01
CA TYR A 10 20.08 -0.21 -15.23
C TYR A 10 20.84 0.93 -15.91
N THR A 11 21.33 0.67 -17.12
CA THR A 11 22.16 1.59 -17.90
C THR A 11 21.35 2.37 -18.94
N GLY A 12 20.03 2.18 -18.98
CA GLY A 12 19.14 2.89 -19.89
C GLY A 12 18.69 4.25 -19.35
N PRO A 13 17.97 5.03 -20.18
CA PRO A 13 17.37 6.28 -19.73
C PRO A 13 16.30 6.03 -18.67
N ALA A 14 16.16 6.94 -17.70
CA ALA A 14 15.18 6.88 -16.61
C ALA A 14 13.71 6.96 -17.07
N GLY A 15 13.48 7.29 -18.34
CA GLY A 15 12.18 7.28 -19.00
C GLY A 15 12.25 6.63 -20.38
N GLY A 16 11.12 6.57 -21.09
CA GLY A 16 11.02 5.99 -22.43
C GLY A 16 10.49 4.55 -22.41
N TRP A 17 10.97 3.71 -23.34
CA TRP A 17 10.39 2.38 -23.58
C TRP A 17 10.42 1.46 -22.36
N GLY A 18 11.50 1.46 -21.57
CA GLY A 18 11.58 0.66 -20.34
C GLY A 18 10.51 1.04 -19.31
N SER A 19 10.24 2.34 -19.16
CA SER A 19 9.19 2.84 -18.26
C SER A 19 7.79 2.53 -18.75
N LEU A 20 7.57 2.58 -20.06
CA LEU A 20 6.29 2.17 -20.67
C LEU A 20 6.05 0.68 -20.47
N GLU A 21 7.04 -0.17 -20.76
CA GLU A 21 6.98 -1.62 -20.54
C GLU A 21 6.67 -1.94 -19.07
N ALA A 22 7.42 -1.32 -18.15
CA ALA A 22 7.22 -1.51 -16.72
C ALA A 22 5.80 -1.08 -16.30
N THR A 23 5.36 0.11 -16.71
CA THR A 23 4.01 0.61 -16.39
C THR A 23 2.92 -0.32 -16.92
N THR A 24 2.99 -0.72 -18.19
CA THR A 24 2.02 -1.63 -18.81
C THR A 24 1.96 -2.96 -18.06
N ARG A 25 3.11 -3.53 -17.71
CA ARG A 25 3.17 -4.77 -16.93
C ARG A 25 2.43 -4.66 -15.60
N PHE A 26 2.69 -3.61 -14.82
CA PHE A 26 2.01 -3.41 -13.52
C PHE A 26 0.51 -3.13 -13.67
N VAL A 27 0.09 -2.41 -14.71
CA VAL A 27 -1.33 -2.19 -15.01
C VAL A 27 -2.04 -3.50 -15.34
N LEU A 28 -1.39 -4.41 -16.07
CA LEU A 28 -1.92 -5.74 -16.36
C LEU A 28 -1.94 -6.63 -15.10
N ASP A 29 -0.86 -6.63 -14.32
CA ASP A 29 -0.70 -7.46 -13.13
C ASP A 29 -1.65 -7.08 -11.97
N SER A 30 -2.20 -5.86 -11.97
CA SER A 30 -3.20 -5.40 -11.01
C SER A 30 -4.49 -6.24 -10.97
N LYS A 31 -4.74 -7.09 -11.97
CA LYS A 31 -5.99 -7.83 -12.19
C LYS A 31 -7.24 -6.92 -12.34
N GLN A 32 -7.05 -5.60 -12.53
CA GLN A 32 -8.11 -4.61 -12.81
C GLN A 32 -7.70 -3.63 -13.93
N THR A 33 -7.10 -4.15 -15.01
CA THR A 33 -6.50 -3.36 -16.11
C THR A 33 -7.40 -2.22 -16.62
N LEU A 34 -8.67 -2.48 -16.97
CA LEU A 34 -9.57 -1.44 -17.51
C LEU A 34 -9.80 -0.30 -16.51
N LYS A 35 -10.03 -0.63 -15.23
CA LYS A 35 -10.22 0.38 -14.18
C LYS A 35 -8.92 1.13 -13.94
N ASN A 36 -7.78 0.45 -13.97
CA ASN A 36 -6.49 1.09 -13.81
C ASN A 36 -6.17 2.05 -14.94
N MET A 37 -6.42 1.68 -16.20
CA MET A 37 -6.30 2.63 -17.31
C MET A 37 -7.21 3.85 -17.12
N ARG A 38 -8.47 3.64 -16.69
CA ARG A 38 -9.37 4.76 -16.37
C ARG A 38 -8.84 5.64 -15.24
N ASN A 39 -8.29 5.05 -14.18
CA ASN A 39 -7.71 5.79 -13.06
C ASN A 39 -6.47 6.59 -13.51
N LEU A 40 -5.60 6.02 -14.33
CA LEU A 40 -4.43 6.70 -14.90
C LEU A 40 -4.81 7.86 -15.83
N MET A 41 -5.96 7.79 -16.51
CA MET A 41 -6.47 8.94 -17.28
C MET A 41 -7.02 10.07 -16.41
N ARG A 42 -7.30 9.79 -15.13
CA ARG A 42 -7.86 10.75 -14.17
C ARG A 42 -6.86 11.26 -13.15
N VAL A 43 -5.73 10.59 -12.94
CA VAL A 43 -4.72 11.03 -11.97
C VAL A 43 -4.12 12.38 -12.39
N ASN A 44 -3.94 13.28 -11.42
CA ASN A 44 -3.38 14.63 -11.58
C ASN A 44 -4.11 15.46 -12.65
N LYS A 45 -5.44 15.41 -12.64
CA LYS A 45 -6.33 16.21 -13.49
C LYS A 45 -7.26 17.05 -12.63
N ALA A 46 -7.68 18.21 -13.11
CA ALA A 46 -8.57 19.13 -12.39
C ALA A 46 -9.91 18.53 -11.89
N ARG A 47 -10.45 17.48 -12.54
CA ARG A 47 -11.66 16.73 -12.09
C ARG A 47 -11.34 15.27 -11.75
N GLY A 48 -10.09 15.06 -11.35
CA GLY A 48 -9.45 13.80 -11.10
C GLY A 48 -9.21 13.55 -9.63
N PHE A 49 -8.04 13.00 -9.34
CA PHE A 49 -7.48 12.85 -8.00
C PHE A 49 -5.96 12.99 -8.09
N ASP A 50 -5.31 13.37 -7.00
CA ASP A 50 -3.87 13.57 -7.00
C ASP A 50 -3.13 12.28 -6.67
N CYS A 51 -1.99 12.09 -7.33
CA CYS A 51 -1.05 11.04 -6.98
C CYS A 51 -0.41 11.39 -5.63
N PRO A 52 -0.50 10.54 -4.59
CA PRO A 52 0.03 10.84 -3.25
C PRO A 52 1.56 10.95 -3.19
N GLY A 53 2.26 10.66 -4.30
CA GLY A 53 3.71 10.77 -4.40
C GLY A 53 4.22 11.83 -5.38
N CYS A 54 3.36 12.62 -6.03
CA CYS A 54 3.79 13.60 -7.03
C CYS A 54 3.10 14.96 -6.84
N ALA A 55 3.89 16.03 -6.82
CA ALA A 55 3.38 17.41 -6.88
C ALA A 55 3.20 17.83 -8.35
N TRP A 56 2.20 17.27 -9.04
CA TRP A 56 1.85 17.73 -10.38
C TRP A 56 1.03 19.02 -10.27
N GLY A 57 1.36 20.04 -11.06
CA GLY A 57 0.60 21.29 -11.06
C GLY A 57 -0.82 21.11 -11.62
N ASP A 58 -1.77 21.86 -11.07
CA ASP A 58 -3.18 21.80 -11.45
C ASP A 58 -3.49 22.36 -12.84
N ASP A 59 -2.60 23.19 -13.40
CA ASP A 59 -2.73 23.79 -14.74
C ASP A 59 -2.18 22.89 -15.86
N ASN A 60 -2.31 21.57 -15.71
CA ASN A 60 -1.73 20.62 -16.66
C ASN A 60 -2.72 20.21 -17.77
N HIS A 61 -2.40 20.57 -19.01
CA HIS A 61 -3.15 20.18 -20.22
C HIS A 61 -2.65 18.90 -20.91
N SER A 62 -1.65 18.22 -20.36
CA SER A 62 -1.09 16.99 -20.94
C SER A 62 -2.13 15.87 -20.97
N THR A 63 -2.07 14.97 -21.95
CA THR A 63 -2.92 13.76 -21.96
C THR A 63 -2.56 12.83 -20.79
N PHE A 64 -1.27 12.66 -20.52
CA PHE A 64 -0.75 11.85 -19.41
C PHE A 64 -0.05 12.74 -18.39
N SER A 65 -0.40 12.56 -17.11
CA SER A 65 0.04 13.45 -16.02
C SER A 65 0.62 12.64 -14.86
N PHE A 66 1.40 11.60 -15.15
CA PHE A 66 1.99 10.72 -14.14
C PHE A 66 3.35 10.20 -14.60
N CYS A 67 4.20 9.88 -13.63
CA CYS A 67 5.43 9.12 -13.87
C CYS A 67 5.18 7.61 -13.72
N GLU A 68 6.17 6.79 -14.10
CA GLU A 68 6.12 5.32 -13.96
C GLU A 68 5.75 4.89 -12.52
N ASN A 69 6.38 5.49 -11.51
CA ASN A 69 6.13 5.13 -10.11
C ASN A 69 4.73 5.54 -9.64
N GLY A 70 4.23 6.69 -10.11
CA GLY A 70 2.84 7.10 -9.87
C GLY A 70 1.85 6.12 -10.49
N ALA A 71 2.12 5.67 -11.72
CA ALA A 71 1.26 4.70 -12.38
C ALA A 71 1.25 3.33 -11.67
N LYS A 72 2.41 2.88 -11.19
CA LYS A 72 2.51 1.66 -10.36
C LYS A 72 1.76 1.80 -9.05
N ALA A 73 1.90 2.92 -8.35
CA ALA A 73 1.20 3.18 -7.09
C ALA A 73 -0.32 3.15 -7.28
N VAL A 74 -0.84 3.84 -8.29
CA VAL A 74 -2.28 3.79 -8.62
C VAL A 74 -2.72 2.37 -8.98
N SER A 75 -1.91 1.66 -9.78
CA SER A 75 -2.20 0.26 -10.16
C SER A 75 -2.26 -0.67 -8.97
N TRP A 76 -1.39 -0.41 -7.99
CA TRP A 76 -1.30 -1.15 -6.75
C TRP A 76 -2.49 -0.90 -5.83
N GLU A 77 -2.87 0.37 -5.64
CA GLU A 77 -4.04 0.74 -4.83
C GLU A 77 -5.33 0.12 -5.39
N ALA A 78 -5.45 0.03 -6.70
CA ALA A 78 -6.61 -0.55 -7.37
C ALA A 78 -6.50 -2.07 -7.63
N THR A 79 -5.54 -2.77 -7.02
CA THR A 79 -5.46 -4.23 -7.15
C THR A 79 -6.72 -4.94 -6.62
N ARG A 80 -7.00 -6.14 -7.13
CA ARG A 80 -8.03 -7.05 -6.58
C ARG A 80 -7.48 -8.14 -5.69
N SER A 81 -6.15 -8.25 -5.59
CA SER A 81 -5.53 -9.21 -4.69
C SER A 81 -5.73 -8.75 -3.25
N ALA A 82 -6.35 -9.60 -2.45
CA ALA A 82 -6.47 -9.46 -1.01
C ALA A 82 -5.75 -10.63 -0.36
N VAL A 83 -5.13 -10.37 0.79
CA VAL A 83 -4.59 -11.41 1.65
C VAL A 83 -5.67 -11.76 2.68
N GLU A 84 -6.15 -13.00 2.60
CA GLU A 84 -7.25 -13.49 3.43
C GLU A 84 -6.74 -14.10 4.75
N PRO A 85 -7.59 -14.24 5.79
CA PRO A 85 -7.17 -14.80 7.09
C PRO A 85 -6.50 -16.18 7.00
N GLU A 86 -6.87 -17.01 6.03
CA GLU A 86 -6.27 -18.33 5.81
C GLU A 86 -4.78 -18.24 5.48
N PHE A 87 -4.33 -17.16 4.85
CA PHE A 87 -2.89 -16.93 4.62
C PHE A 87 -2.14 -16.80 5.94
N PHE A 88 -2.69 -16.03 6.88
CA PHE A 88 -2.10 -15.84 8.20
C PHE A 88 -2.22 -17.07 9.09
N ALA A 89 -3.27 -17.88 8.92
CA ALA A 89 -3.36 -19.19 9.57
C ALA A 89 -2.27 -20.17 9.06
N ALA A 90 -1.90 -20.08 7.78
CA ALA A 90 -0.90 -20.95 7.17
C ALA A 90 0.56 -20.51 7.41
N HIS A 91 0.80 -19.25 7.79
CA HIS A 91 2.15 -18.70 7.95
C HIS A 91 2.34 -18.03 9.30
N SER A 92 3.33 -18.51 10.08
CA SER A 92 3.70 -17.87 11.33
C SER A 92 4.39 -16.52 11.08
N VAL A 93 4.36 -15.62 12.06
CA VAL A 93 5.01 -14.30 11.95
C VAL A 93 6.53 -14.45 11.78
N SER A 94 7.15 -15.39 12.50
CA SER A 94 8.57 -15.72 12.30
C SER A 94 8.89 -16.16 10.87
N THR A 95 7.98 -16.91 10.23
CA THR A 95 8.14 -17.35 8.83
C THR A 95 8.01 -16.17 7.87
N LEU A 96 7.02 -15.30 8.10
CA LEU A 96 6.80 -14.09 7.30
C LEU A 96 7.98 -13.11 7.42
N GLN A 97 8.61 -13.02 8.60
CA GLN A 97 9.78 -12.17 8.83
C GLN A 97 10.99 -12.54 7.96
N GLN A 98 11.09 -13.80 7.52
CA GLN A 98 12.16 -14.26 6.63
C GLN A 98 11.88 -13.97 5.15
N GLN A 99 10.68 -13.50 4.81
CA GLN A 99 10.30 -13.19 3.44
C GLN A 99 10.73 -11.78 3.05
N SER A 100 10.94 -11.57 1.75
CA SER A 100 11.23 -10.23 1.22
C SER A 100 9.99 -9.33 1.25
N ASP A 101 10.20 -8.02 1.36
CA ASP A 101 9.13 -7.00 1.25
C ASP A 101 8.31 -7.21 -0.03
N TYR A 102 8.97 -7.53 -1.14
CA TYR A 102 8.29 -7.81 -2.41
C TYR A 102 7.41 -9.05 -2.33
N PHE A 103 7.81 -10.10 -1.61
CA PHE A 103 6.93 -11.25 -1.40
C PHE A 103 5.71 -10.84 -0.57
N LEU A 104 5.91 -10.15 0.54
CA LEU A 104 4.86 -9.75 1.48
C LEU A 104 3.83 -8.84 0.81
N GLU A 105 4.30 -7.81 0.11
CA GLU A 105 3.47 -6.86 -0.64
C GLU A 105 2.60 -7.60 -1.66
N TYR A 106 3.15 -8.58 -2.39
CA TYR A 106 2.42 -9.32 -3.42
C TYR A 106 1.34 -10.28 -2.93
N GLN A 107 1.22 -10.51 -1.62
CA GLN A 107 0.08 -11.29 -1.08
C GLN A 107 -1.24 -10.52 -1.23
N GLY A 108 -1.17 -9.19 -1.33
CA GLY A 108 -2.33 -8.34 -1.59
C GLY A 108 -2.72 -7.49 -0.38
N ARG A 109 -3.88 -6.84 -0.49
CA ARG A 109 -4.39 -5.90 0.51
C ARG A 109 -4.87 -6.61 1.77
N LEU A 110 -4.55 -6.05 2.93
CA LEU A 110 -5.19 -6.41 4.19
C LEU A 110 -6.65 -5.95 4.14
N THR A 111 -7.58 -6.90 4.26
CA THR A 111 -9.03 -6.65 4.21
C THR A 111 -9.73 -6.89 5.54
N HIS A 112 -9.03 -7.53 6.49
CA HIS A 112 -9.54 -7.89 7.80
C HIS A 112 -8.64 -7.31 8.90
N PRO A 113 -9.20 -6.89 10.05
CA PRO A 113 -8.38 -6.57 11.21
C PRO A 113 -7.78 -7.87 11.75
N MET A 114 -6.50 -7.81 12.09
CA MET A 114 -5.74 -8.94 12.60
C MET A 114 -5.10 -8.57 13.94
N ARG A 115 -4.97 -9.54 14.84
CA ARG A 115 -4.21 -9.41 16.09
C ARG A 115 -3.09 -10.44 16.11
N TYR A 116 -1.95 -10.07 16.68
CA TYR A 116 -0.88 -11.04 16.89
C TYR A 116 -1.16 -11.88 18.15
N ASN A 117 -1.02 -13.19 18.03
CA ASN A 117 -1.04 -14.11 19.16
C ASN A 117 0.38 -14.68 19.37
N ALA A 118 1.00 -14.29 20.48
CA ALA A 118 2.37 -14.69 20.83
C ALA A 118 2.48 -16.16 21.27
N GLU A 119 1.40 -16.80 21.72
CA GLU A 119 1.41 -18.21 22.10
C GLU A 119 1.48 -19.11 20.86
N THR A 120 0.88 -18.67 19.76
CA THR A 120 0.84 -19.43 18.51
C THR A 120 1.88 -18.95 17.49
N ASP A 121 2.42 -17.74 17.62
CA ASP A 121 3.24 -17.06 16.59
C ASP A 121 2.46 -16.74 15.30
N HIS A 122 1.16 -16.46 15.39
CA HIS A 122 0.32 -16.18 14.23
C HIS A 122 -0.51 -14.90 14.36
N TYR A 123 -0.88 -14.33 13.22
CA TYR A 123 -1.93 -13.33 13.14
C TYR A 123 -3.30 -14.01 13.07
N GLU A 124 -4.19 -13.63 13.98
CA GLU A 124 -5.56 -14.14 14.08
C GLU A 124 -6.56 -13.04 13.70
N PRO A 125 -7.66 -13.35 12.99
CA PRO A 125 -8.68 -12.36 12.69
C PRO A 125 -9.35 -11.87 13.97
N ILE A 126 -9.68 -10.58 14.02
CA ILE A 126 -10.42 -9.94 15.10
C ILE A 126 -11.49 -9.02 14.49
N HIS A 127 -12.66 -8.91 15.13
CA HIS A 127 -13.69 -7.99 14.65
C HIS A 127 -13.32 -6.53 14.95
N TRP A 128 -13.79 -5.59 14.11
CA TRP A 128 -13.51 -4.17 14.26
C TRP A 128 -13.83 -3.59 15.67
N PRO A 129 -14.99 -3.87 16.28
CA PRO A 129 -15.27 -3.37 17.63
C PRO A 129 -14.29 -3.91 18.67
N ASP A 130 -13.91 -5.18 18.57
CA ASP A 130 -12.98 -5.81 19.51
C ASP A 130 -11.55 -5.30 19.33
N ALA A 131 -11.13 -5.02 18.09
CA ALA A 131 -9.85 -4.39 17.80
C ALA A 131 -9.76 -2.99 18.41
N LEU A 132 -10.80 -2.17 18.23
CA LEU A 132 -10.88 -0.84 18.81
C LEU A 132 -10.93 -0.89 20.35
N ALA A 133 -11.68 -1.82 20.93
CA ALA A 133 -11.73 -2.03 22.37
C ALA A 133 -10.38 -2.47 22.94
N LEU A 134 -9.65 -3.35 22.23
CA LEU A 134 -8.30 -3.78 22.60
C LEU A 134 -7.32 -2.60 22.60
N ILE A 135 -7.33 -1.78 21.54
CA ILE A 135 -6.51 -0.56 21.45
C ILE A 135 -6.85 0.39 22.61
N ALA A 136 -8.13 0.66 22.84
CA ALA A 136 -8.59 1.54 23.92
C ALA A 136 -8.19 1.03 25.31
N LYS A 137 -8.25 -0.28 25.55
CA LYS A 137 -7.79 -0.89 26.80
C LYS A 137 -6.32 -0.57 27.07
N HIS A 138 -5.45 -0.70 26.07
CA HIS A 138 -4.03 -0.41 26.22
C HIS A 138 -3.75 1.08 26.43
N ILE A 139 -4.43 1.95 25.69
CA ILE A 139 -4.29 3.41 25.85
C ILE A 139 -4.76 3.86 27.24
N ASN A 140 -5.91 3.40 27.71
CA ASN A 140 -6.45 3.77 29.03
C ASN A 140 -5.66 3.17 30.20
N GLY A 141 -4.84 2.16 29.95
CA GLY A 141 -3.97 1.53 30.95
C GLY A 141 -2.61 2.20 31.12
N MET A 142 -2.30 3.24 30.35
CA MET A 142 -1.04 3.99 30.46
C MET A 142 -1.03 4.86 31.72
N ASP A 143 0.13 4.97 32.37
CA ASP A 143 0.32 5.76 33.59
C ASP A 143 0.29 7.27 33.31
N ASN A 144 0.75 7.67 32.12
CA ASN A 144 0.80 9.06 31.69
C ASN A 144 0.84 9.17 30.15
N PRO A 145 0.42 10.31 29.57
CA PRO A 145 0.33 10.47 28.13
C PRO A 145 1.67 10.48 27.38
N ASN A 146 2.82 10.58 28.05
CA ASN A 146 4.13 10.55 27.36
C ASN A 146 4.59 9.12 27.00
N GLN A 147 3.77 8.10 27.29
CA GLN A 147 4.03 6.70 26.93
C GLN A 147 3.50 6.33 25.53
N ILE A 148 2.73 7.22 24.87
CA ILE A 148 2.23 7.00 23.51
C ILE A 148 3.02 7.83 22.50
N GLU A 149 3.39 7.20 21.39
CA GLU A 149 3.95 7.85 20.22
C GLU A 149 3.04 7.58 19.01
N LEU A 150 2.64 8.64 18.31
CA LEU A 150 1.83 8.56 17.10
C LEU A 150 2.68 8.96 15.89
N TYR A 151 2.97 7.99 15.02
CA TYR A 151 3.75 8.20 13.81
C TYR A 151 2.83 8.37 12.59
N THR A 152 2.89 9.53 11.95
CA THR A 152 2.07 9.84 10.76
C THR A 152 2.89 9.72 9.46
N SER A 153 2.21 9.64 8.33
CA SER A 153 2.83 9.51 7.01
C SER A 153 2.54 10.72 6.15
N GLY A 154 3.53 11.19 5.38
CA GLY A 154 3.31 12.21 4.34
C GLY A 154 2.40 11.77 3.18
N ARG A 155 1.97 10.50 3.17
CA ARG A 155 0.95 9.98 2.24
C ARG A 155 -0.45 9.96 2.84
N ALA A 156 -0.60 10.14 4.15
CA ALA A 156 -1.90 10.25 4.80
C ALA A 156 -2.53 11.61 4.43
N SER A 157 -3.86 11.67 4.42
CA SER A 157 -4.54 12.95 4.18
C SER A 157 -4.28 13.92 5.34
N ASN A 158 -4.40 15.22 5.07
CA ASN A 158 -4.24 16.24 6.09
C ASN A 158 -5.29 16.08 7.21
N GLU A 159 -6.51 15.67 6.86
CA GLU A 159 -7.61 15.43 7.80
C GLU A 159 -7.31 14.25 8.73
N ALA A 160 -6.83 13.13 8.18
CA ALA A 160 -6.44 11.96 8.98
C ALA A 160 -5.25 12.28 9.89
N SER A 161 -4.27 13.03 9.37
CA SER A 161 -3.10 13.44 10.14
C SER A 161 -3.44 14.45 11.24
N TYR A 162 -4.39 15.36 10.99
CA TYR A 162 -4.85 16.35 11.97
C TYR A 162 -5.49 15.69 13.19
N LEU A 163 -6.20 14.56 13.02
CA LEU A 163 -6.79 13.83 14.14
C LEU A 163 -5.76 13.22 15.10
N TYR A 164 -4.49 13.09 14.68
CA TYR A 164 -3.39 12.57 15.50
C TYR A 164 -2.51 13.68 16.10
N GLN A 165 -2.76 14.95 15.77
CA GLN A 165 -2.01 16.13 16.22
C GLN A 165 -2.79 16.92 17.27
#